data_AF-A0A0K8RKK5-F1
#
_entry.id   AF-A0A0K8RKK5-F1
#
_cell.length_a   1.000
_cell.length_b   1.000
_cell.length_c   1.000
_cell.angle_alpha   90.00
_cell.angle_beta   90.00
_cell.angle_gamma   90.00
#
_symmetry.space_group_name_H-M   'P 1'
#
loop_
_entity.id
_entity.type
_entity.pdbx_description
1 polymer ?
#
loop_
_entity_poly.entity_id
_entity_poly.type
_entity_poly.pdbx_seq_one_letter_code
_entity_poly.pdbx_strand_id
1 'polypeptide(L)'
;MSCRTPDIMKSFFFWSLFAISSAASSSSEEVFNITVLHTNDIHSHFVQSDIRGANCSERKAKENKCYGGVPRIVTKVRKGN
;
A
#
# COMPACT_ATOMS: atom_id res chain seq x y z
N MET A 1 -3.63 -50.65 58.40
CA MET A 1 -2.57 -50.06 57.55
C MET A 1 -3.18 -49.87 56.16
N SER A 2 -3.68 -48.69 55.83
CA SER A 2 -4.34 -48.43 54.55
C SER A 2 -3.41 -47.57 53.70
N CYS A 3 -2.88 -48.13 52.61
CA CYS A 3 -2.01 -47.42 51.67
C CYS A 3 -2.84 -46.42 50.87
N ARG A 4 -2.69 -45.13 51.16
CA ARG A 4 -3.24 -44.04 50.37
C ARG A 4 -2.21 -43.70 49.28
N THR A 5 -2.53 -43.96 48.02
CA THR A 5 -1.69 -43.58 46.87
C THR A 5 -1.70 -42.05 46.69
N PRO A 6 -0.65 -41.44 46.12
CA PRO A 6 -0.47 -40.00 46.18
C PRO A 6 -1.32 -39.26 45.12
N ASP A 7 -2.09 -38.25 45.55
CA ASP A 7 -2.82 -37.27 44.72
C ASP A 7 -1.90 -36.35 43.87
N ILE A 8 -0.62 -36.72 43.70
CA ILE A 8 0.43 -35.91 43.09
C ILE A 8 0.29 -35.84 41.55
N MET A 9 -0.27 -36.86 40.89
CA MET A 9 -0.39 -36.86 39.43
C MET A 9 -1.48 -35.94 38.86
N LYS A 10 -2.49 -35.56 39.66
CA LYS A 10 -3.58 -34.69 39.17
C LYS A 10 -3.18 -33.22 39.10
N SER A 11 -2.26 -32.80 39.96
CA SER A 11 -1.84 -31.39 40.05
C SER A 11 -0.93 -30.97 38.87
N PHE A 12 -0.12 -31.88 38.34
CA PHE A 12 0.74 -31.59 37.19
C PHE A 12 -0.02 -31.50 35.86
N PHE A 13 -1.17 -32.16 35.73
CA PHE A 13 -1.96 -32.14 34.51
C PHE A 13 -2.76 -30.83 34.34
N PHE A 14 -3.15 -30.19 35.45
CA PHE A 14 -3.87 -28.92 35.42
C PHE A 14 -2.98 -27.70 35.14
N TRP A 15 -1.66 -27.81 35.34
CA TRP A 15 -0.74 -26.69 35.12
C TRP A 15 -0.22 -26.61 33.67
N SER A 16 -0.20 -27.73 32.93
CA SER A 16 0.21 -27.72 31.51
C SER A 16 -0.83 -27.06 30.59
N LEU A 17 -2.11 -27.14 30.95
CA LEU A 17 -3.20 -26.51 30.18
C LEU A 17 -3.21 -24.97 30.31
N PHE A 18 -2.65 -24.41 31.39
CA PHE A 18 -2.59 -22.96 31.59
C PHE A 18 -1.45 -22.30 30.79
N ALA A 19 -0.39 -23.05 30.45
CA ALA A 19 0.76 -22.54 29.70
C ALA A 19 0.51 -22.43 28.18
N ILE A 20 -0.54 -23.06 27.65
CA ILE A 20 -0.84 -23.07 26.20
C ILE A 20 -1.76 -21.91 25.79
N SER A 21 -2.42 -21.22 26.73
CA SER A 21 -3.35 -20.13 26.44
C SER A 21 -2.70 -18.75 26.23
N SER A 22 -1.38 -18.62 26.30
CA SER A 22 -0.69 -17.32 26.15
C SER A 22 0.04 -17.13 24.82
N ALA A 23 -0.10 -18.04 23.86
CA ALA A 23 0.36 -17.79 22.49
C ALA A 23 -0.69 -16.98 21.70
N ALA A 24 -0.93 -15.73 22.08
CA ALA A 24 -1.76 -14.81 21.29
C ALA A 24 -0.98 -13.59 20.82
N SER A 25 -0.94 -13.49 19.48
CA SER A 25 -0.79 -12.29 18.65
C SER A 25 0.55 -11.56 18.65
N SER A 26 1.35 -11.87 17.63
CA SER A 26 2.20 -10.85 17.01
C SER A 26 2.42 -11.15 15.53
N SER A 27 1.54 -10.60 14.71
CA SER A 27 1.99 -9.99 13.47
C SER A 27 1.24 -8.68 13.36
N SER A 28 1.90 -7.57 13.71
CA SER A 28 1.52 -6.29 13.10
C SER A 28 1.60 -6.51 11.60
N GLU A 29 0.46 -6.62 10.92
CA GLU A 29 0.45 -6.61 9.46
C GLU A 29 0.95 -5.24 9.02
N GLU A 30 2.25 -5.15 8.73
CA GLU A 30 2.83 -3.98 8.11
C GLU A 30 2.25 -3.89 6.70
N VAL A 31 1.26 -3.01 6.53
CA VAL A 31 0.63 -2.79 5.23
C VAL A 31 1.62 -2.05 4.34
N PHE A 32 2.14 -2.75 3.33
CA PHE A 32 3.00 -2.14 2.32
C PHE A 32 2.15 -1.28 1.36
N ASN A 33 2.26 0.03 1.50
CA ASN A 33 1.56 0.98 0.64
C ASN A 33 2.38 1.26 -0.63
N ILE A 34 1.83 0.91 -1.80
CA ILE A 34 2.43 1.18 -3.11
C ILE A 34 1.61 2.26 -3.83
N THR A 35 2.30 3.27 -4.35
CA THR A 35 1.71 4.23 -5.29
C THR A 35 2.25 3.97 -6.69
N VAL A 36 1.38 3.53 -7.60
CA VAL A 36 1.73 3.28 -9.01
C VAL A 36 1.27 4.44 -9.88
N LEU A 37 2.22 5.10 -10.53
CA LEU A 37 1.95 6.10 -11.56
C LEU A 37 2.22 5.47 -12.93
N HIS A 38 1.28 5.54 -13.86
CA HIS A 38 1.45 5.01 -15.21
C HIS A 38 0.93 5.99 -16.27
N THR A 39 1.50 5.90 -17.47
CA THR A 39 1.02 6.53 -18.70
C THR A 39 1.05 5.50 -19.80
N ASN A 40 0.06 5.50 -20.68
CA ASN A 40 0.09 4.72 -21.93
C ASN A 40 -0.03 5.66 -23.13
N ASP A 41 0.47 5.21 -24.28
CA ASP A 41 0.25 5.83 -25.59
C ASP A 41 0.54 7.34 -25.67
N ILE A 42 1.64 7.78 -25.05
CA ILE A 42 2.06 9.20 -25.12
C ILE A 42 2.30 9.68 -26.56
N HIS A 43 2.55 8.76 -27.51
CA HIS A 43 2.65 9.03 -28.94
C HIS A 43 3.43 10.31 -29.27
N SER A 44 4.61 10.47 -28.66
CA SER A 44 5.52 11.61 -28.88
C SER A 44 4.96 12.99 -28.49
N HIS A 45 3.95 13.07 -27.62
CA HIS A 45 3.50 14.33 -27.03
C HIS A 45 4.49 14.86 -25.97
N PHE A 46 5.66 15.28 -26.43
CA PHE A 46 6.70 15.88 -25.59
C PHE A 46 6.26 17.25 -25.03
N VAL A 47 5.64 18.06 -25.89
CA VAL A 47 5.05 19.36 -25.53
C VAL A 47 3.56 19.24 -25.26
N GLN A 48 2.96 20.32 -24.76
CA GLN A 48 1.52 20.35 -24.51
C GLN A 48 0.69 20.24 -25.81
N SER A 49 -0.45 19.58 -25.70
CA SER A 49 -1.40 19.37 -26.80
C SER A 49 -2.76 19.97 -26.46
N ASP A 50 -3.62 20.15 -27.45
CA ASP A 50 -5.02 20.46 -27.18
C ASP A 50 -5.80 19.20 -26.74
N ILE A 51 -7.10 19.37 -26.45
CA ILE A 51 -7.98 18.27 -25.99
C ILE A 51 -8.10 17.12 -27.00
N ARG A 52 -7.79 17.33 -28.28
CA ARG A 52 -7.86 16.32 -29.34
C ARG A 52 -6.50 15.68 -29.62
N GLY A 53 -5.47 16.00 -28.84
CA GLY A 53 -4.10 15.55 -29.08
C GLY A 53 -3.41 16.28 -30.24
N ALA A 54 -4.00 17.35 -30.79
CA ALA A 54 -3.33 18.14 -31.82
C ALA A 54 -2.39 19.18 -31.18
N ASN A 55 -1.60 19.86 -32.02
CA ASN A 55 -0.75 20.95 -31.57
C ASN A 55 -1.55 22.01 -30.80
N CYS A 56 -1.08 22.39 -29.61
CA CYS A 56 -1.73 23.48 -28.89
C CYS A 56 -1.35 24.83 -29.50
N SER A 57 -2.33 25.52 -30.09
CA SER A 57 -2.13 26.87 -30.64
C SER A 57 -2.01 27.92 -29.55
N GLU A 58 -1.39 29.06 -29.85
CA GLU A 58 -1.27 30.18 -28.91
C GLU A 58 -2.62 30.66 -28.38
N ARG A 59 -3.66 30.68 -29.22
CA ARG A 59 -5.01 31.04 -28.78
C ARG A 59 -5.51 30.07 -27.71
N LYS A 60 -5.33 28.75 -27.92
CA LYS A 60 -5.72 27.73 -26.94
C LYS A 60 -4.87 27.84 -25.67
N ALA A 61 -3.58 28.16 -25.79
CA ALA A 61 -2.71 28.40 -24.63
C ALA A 61 -3.21 29.58 -23.79
N LYS A 62 -3.55 30.71 -24.43
CA LYS A 62 -4.12 31.90 -23.76
C LYS A 62 -5.47 31.60 -23.09
N GLU A 63 -6.26 30.71 -23.68
CA GLU A 63 -7.54 30.23 -23.12
C GLU A 63 -7.36 29.11 -22.07
N ASN A 64 -6.14 28.73 -21.69
CA ASN A 64 -5.84 27.60 -20.80
C ASN A 64 -6.41 26.24 -21.26
N LYS A 65 -6.47 26.03 -22.59
CA LYS A 65 -6.95 24.80 -23.24
C LYS A 65 -5.81 23.93 -23.80
N CYS A 66 -4.64 24.00 -23.16
CA CYS A 66 -3.53 23.09 -23.43
C CYS A 66 -3.33 22.13 -22.26
N TYR A 67 -3.00 20.88 -22.58
CA TYR A 67 -2.95 19.78 -21.64
C TYR A 67 -1.67 18.96 -21.82
N GLY A 68 -1.30 18.22 -20.78
CA GLY A 68 -0.18 17.29 -20.84
C GLY A 68 1.17 17.96 -21.09
N GLY A 69 2.01 17.28 -21.88
CA GLY A 69 3.41 17.59 -22.08
C GLY A 69 4.30 17.08 -20.94
N VAL A 70 5.51 16.66 -21.29
CA VAL A 70 6.52 16.13 -20.35
C VAL A 70 6.78 17.07 -19.18
N PRO A 71 6.91 18.41 -19.35
CA PRO A 71 7.16 19.30 -18.20
C PRO A 71 6.06 19.26 -17.14
N ARG A 72 4.79 19.16 -17.56
CA ARG A 72 3.64 19.15 -16.65
C ARG A 72 3.48 17.79 -15.97
N ILE A 73 3.72 16.70 -16.71
CA ILE A 73 3.75 15.34 -16.17
C ILE A 73 4.83 15.24 -15.10
N VAL A 74 6.08 15.63 -15.41
CA VAL A 74 7.20 15.62 -14.45
C VAL A 74 6.90 16.47 -13.21
N THR A 75 6.29 17.64 -13.38
CA THR A 75 5.88 18.50 -12.25
C THR A 75 4.90 17.77 -11.33
N LYS A 76 3.93 17.03 -11.89
CA LYS A 76 2.94 16.31 -11.08
C LYS A 76 3.55 15.08 -10.41
N VAL A 77 4.39 14.32 -11.12
CA VAL A 77 5.13 13.17 -10.55
C VAL A 77 5.98 13.60 -9.36
N ARG A 78 6.73 14.71 -9.50
CA ARG A 78 7.58 15.25 -8.42
C ARG A 78 6.81 15.74 -7.20
N LYS A 79 5.52 16.10 -7.33
CA LYS A 79 4.67 16.49 -6.18
C LYS A 79 4.09 15.29 -5.44
N GLY A 80 4.11 14.11 -6.06
CA GLY A 80 3.60 12.86 -5.48
C GLY A 80 4.70 12.02 -4.81
N ASN A 81 5.97 12.37 -5.01
CA ASN A 81 7.07 12.01 -4.12
C ASN A 81 7.13 13.00 -2.96
#